data_AF-A0A2D3VQ05-F1
#
_entry.id   AF-A0A2D3VQ05-F1
#
_cell.length_a   1.000
_cell.length_b   1.000
_cell.length_c   1.000
_cell.angle_alpha   90.00
_cell.angle_beta   90.00
_cell.angle_gamma   90.00
#
_symmetry.space_group_name_H-M   'P 1'
#
loop_
_entity.id
_entity.type
_entity.pdbx_description
1 polymer ?
#
loop_
_entity_poly.entity_id
_entity_poly.type
_entity_poly.pdbx_seq_one_letter_code
_entity_poly.pdbx_strand_id
1 'polypeptide(L)'
;MGIKRYIVFTLIFLLGIGIYAYSLLGENYTLEVYSFSVTLPIAVWVILPALLLFIASIFHMMYYSFKEYLYQRALKKDFELFKGAYGRKILGEDSEVSYKTDSYKFIGKALKTLKFDTLPQDIDLEDESLKEFSQNVEKVEAGEVVELKKYKLSSTNPLIKKVKFNRLNADAKYASTILKECTDECDDLCFAAYMKFLSYASFDEIKKLGFKPTRETFRLMMERYLDEEDKFDMPLESIEDLLLQFKATRDDYLELAYEIKAKLNPDAWMALFEKLYNSQEQHAEAADAYLYVLYELQMIDKIREILDNSEEGEYVKFKTLLFLRDHGKNVNSGLFLRFS
;
A
#
# COMPACT_ATOMS: atom_id res chain seq x y z
N MET A 1 27.94 28.67 35.38
CA MET A 1 28.99 29.53 35.97
C MET A 1 28.76 29.95 37.43
N GLY A 2 27.61 29.67 38.06
CA GLY A 2 27.30 30.18 39.40
C GLY A 2 27.89 29.42 40.59
N ILE A 3 27.89 28.08 40.58
CA ILE A 3 28.10 27.32 41.83
C ILE A 3 29.54 27.42 42.39
N LYS A 4 30.56 27.38 41.52
CA LYS A 4 31.97 27.49 41.93
C LYS A 4 32.26 28.87 42.54
N ARG A 5 31.76 29.94 41.90
CA ARG A 5 31.92 31.31 42.39
C ARG A 5 31.15 31.52 43.70
N TYR A 6 29.91 31.03 43.78
CA TYR A 6 29.10 31.06 45.00
C TYR A 6 29.82 30.38 46.17
N ILE A 7 30.34 29.16 45.98
CA ILE A 7 31.07 28.44 47.03
C ILE A 7 32.29 29.25 47.51
N VAL A 8 33.10 29.78 46.60
CA VAL A 8 34.31 30.55 46.95
C VAL A 8 33.96 31.84 47.70
N PHE A 9 33.01 32.64 47.18
CA PHE A 9 32.64 33.91 47.83
C PHE A 9 31.97 33.70 49.18
N THR A 10 31.11 32.70 49.32
CA THR A 10 30.45 32.41 50.60
C THR A 10 31.45 31.88 51.64
N LEU A 11 32.44 31.08 51.25
CA LEU A 11 33.52 30.66 52.16
C LEU A 11 34.36 31.85 52.64
N ILE A 12 34.73 32.77 51.74
CA ILE A 12 35.45 33.99 52.09
C ILE A 12 34.61 34.85 53.06
N PHE A 13 33.30 34.96 52.80
CA PHE A 13 32.37 35.71 53.65
C PHE A 13 32.24 35.10 55.06
N LEU A 14 32.06 33.77 55.15
CA LEU A 14 31.98 33.07 56.44
C LEU A 14 33.29 33.21 57.24
N LEU A 15 34.44 33.13 56.56
CA LEU A 15 35.76 33.34 57.18
C LEU A 15 35.93 34.79 57.66
N GLY A 16 35.49 35.77 56.87
CA GLY A 16 35.49 37.19 57.25
C GLY A 16 34.63 37.46 58.49
N ILE A 17 33.40 36.93 58.53
CA ILE A 17 32.51 37.03 59.71
C ILE A 17 33.16 36.36 60.92
N GLY A 18 33.77 35.19 60.74
CA GLY A 18 34.40 34.47 61.84
C GLY A 18 35.57 35.21 62.47
N ILE A 19 36.48 35.73 61.65
CA ILE A 19 37.60 36.55 62.11
C ILE A 19 37.08 37.80 62.83
N TYR A 20 36.08 38.47 62.25
CA TYR A 20 35.48 39.66 62.84
C TYR A 20 34.82 39.38 64.20
N ALA A 21 33.99 38.34 64.29
CA ALA A 21 33.34 37.94 65.54
C ALA A 21 34.35 37.53 66.61
N TYR A 22 35.41 36.81 66.23
CA TYR A 22 36.49 36.43 67.15
C TYR A 22 37.27 37.63 67.67
N SER A 23 37.54 38.63 66.81
CA SER A 23 38.24 39.86 67.19
C SER A 23 37.47 40.71 68.19
N LEU A 24 36.13 40.67 68.17
CA LEU A 24 35.28 41.49 69.05
C LEU A 24 34.91 40.79 70.36
N LEU A 25 34.62 39.48 70.28
CA LEU A 25 34.00 38.70 71.34
C LEU A 25 34.84 37.46 71.65
N GLY A 26 36.17 37.61 71.76
CA GLY A 26 37.18 36.55 71.92
C GLY A 26 37.04 35.63 73.16
N GLU A 27 35.86 35.61 73.77
CA GLU A 27 35.43 34.77 74.86
C GLU A 27 34.86 33.43 74.35
N ASN A 28 34.75 32.49 75.28
CA ASN A 28 34.16 31.18 75.04
C ASN A 28 32.74 31.12 75.63
N TYR A 29 31.84 30.45 74.93
CA TYR A 29 30.50 30.14 75.41
C TYR A 29 30.33 28.63 75.57
N THR A 30 29.91 28.22 76.77
CA THR A 30 29.55 26.83 77.08
C THR A 30 28.06 26.66 76.88
N LEU A 31 27.69 25.85 75.89
CA LEU A 31 26.32 25.40 75.74
C LEU A 31 26.13 24.13 76.57
N GLU A 32 25.25 24.18 77.57
CA GLU A 32 24.86 23.03 78.39
C GLU A 32 23.51 22.49 77.91
N VAL A 33 23.50 21.28 77.36
CA VAL A 33 22.27 20.57 76.96
C VAL A 33 22.23 19.23 77.69
N TYR A 34 21.35 19.14 78.69
CA TYR A 34 21.18 17.96 79.54
C TYR A 34 22.51 17.51 80.17
N SER A 35 23.10 16.39 79.73
CA SER A 35 24.38 15.87 80.23
C SER A 35 25.58 16.22 79.35
N PHE A 36 25.39 16.98 78.26
CA PHE A 36 26.45 17.38 77.34
C PHE A 36 26.78 18.86 77.53
N SER A 37 28.05 19.15 77.83
CA SER A 37 28.59 20.51 77.83
C SER A 37 29.58 20.65 76.68
N VAL A 38 29.39 21.69 75.87
CA VAL A 38 30.28 22.00 74.75
C VAL A 38 30.72 23.46 74.86
N THR A 39 31.99 23.67 75.16
CA THR A 39 32.61 25.00 75.22
C THR A 39 33.28 25.32 73.90
N LEU A 40 32.76 26.33 73.18
CA LEU A 40 33.32 26.81 71.92
C LEU A 40 33.43 28.34 71.94
N PRO A 41 34.37 28.94 71.17
CA PRO A 41 34.42 30.39 71.00
C PRO A 41 33.09 30.94 70.47
N ILE A 42 32.68 32.12 70.93
CA ILE A 42 31.42 32.77 70.49
C ILE A 42 31.38 32.91 68.96
N ALA A 43 32.52 33.19 68.33
CA ALA A 43 32.65 33.26 66.88
C ALA A 43 32.18 31.98 66.15
N VAL A 44 32.41 30.80 66.72
CA VAL A 44 31.97 29.53 66.13
C VAL A 44 30.45 29.41 66.22
N TRP A 45 29.86 29.76 67.36
CA TRP A 45 28.41 29.77 67.55
C TRP A 45 27.69 30.74 66.59
N VAL A 46 28.32 31.87 66.26
CA VAL A 46 27.80 32.85 65.29
C VAL A 46 27.83 32.33 63.86
N ILE A 47 28.90 31.62 63.46
CA ILE A 47 29.04 31.08 62.09
C ILE A 47 28.19 29.84 61.87
N LEU A 48 27.97 29.01 62.90
CA LEU A 48 27.39 27.68 62.76
C LEU A 48 26.01 27.67 62.07
N PRO A 49 25.03 28.54 62.39
CA PRO A 49 23.78 28.63 61.65
C PRO A 49 23.98 29.00 60.17
N ALA A 50 24.90 29.93 59.87
CA ALA A 50 25.19 30.37 58.50
C ALA A 50 25.88 29.26 57.68
N LEU A 51 26.76 28.48 58.31
CA LEU A 51 27.40 27.31 57.69
C LEU A 51 26.36 26.23 57.33
N LEU A 52 25.39 25.98 58.22
CA LEU A 52 24.30 25.04 57.95
C LEU A 52 23.46 25.49 56.74
N LEU A 53 23.08 26.77 56.68
CA LEU A 53 22.36 27.33 55.53
C LEU A 53 23.18 27.25 54.24
N PHE A 54 24.49 27.48 54.32
CA PHE A 54 25.38 27.32 53.18
C PHE A 54 25.36 25.89 52.63
N ILE A 55 25.48 24.88 53.49
CA ILE A 55 25.40 23.46 53.09
C ILE A 55 24.03 23.17 52.46
N ALA A 56 22.94 23.61 53.09
CA ALA A 56 21.59 23.43 52.54
C ALA A 56 21.43 24.08 51.16
N SER A 57 21.99 25.27 50.94
CA SER A 57 21.97 25.95 49.65
C SER A 57 22.73 25.20 48.56
N ILE A 58 23.86 24.56 48.89
CA ILE A 58 24.62 23.70 47.97
C ILE A 58 23.77 22.51 47.56
N PHE A 59 23.15 21.81 48.51
CA PHE A 59 22.26 20.69 48.21
C PHE A 59 21.08 21.11 47.35
N HIS A 60 20.46 22.25 47.64
CA HIS A 60 19.36 22.79 46.84
C HIS A 60 19.81 23.06 45.39
N MET A 61 20.91 23.78 45.18
CA MET A 61 21.43 24.04 43.83
C MET A 61 21.83 22.76 43.09
N MET A 62 22.43 21.81 43.81
CA MET A 62 22.80 20.50 43.25
C MET A 62 21.57 19.73 42.80
N TYR A 63 20.51 19.71 43.61
CA TYR A 63 19.23 19.05 43.28
C TYR A 63 18.62 19.62 42.00
N TYR A 64 18.50 20.96 41.88
CA TYR A 64 17.95 21.58 40.67
C TYR A 64 18.84 21.38 39.44
N SER A 65 20.16 21.44 39.61
CA SER A 65 21.11 21.16 38.52
C SER A 65 20.99 19.71 38.03
N PHE A 66 20.81 18.77 38.96
CA PHE A 66 20.63 17.36 38.63
C PHE A 66 19.27 17.09 37.97
N LYS A 67 18.20 17.71 38.48
CA LYS A 67 16.86 17.65 37.86
C LYS A 67 16.89 18.18 36.42
N GLU A 68 17.53 19.32 36.20
CA GLU A 68 17.70 19.91 34.86
C GLU A 68 18.51 19.00 33.95
N TYR A 69 19.60 18.42 34.45
CA TYR A 69 20.39 17.45 33.69
C TYR A 69 19.56 16.23 33.24
N LEU A 70 18.73 15.68 34.13
CA LEU A 70 17.83 14.57 33.79
C LEU A 70 16.78 14.99 32.76
N TYR A 71 16.26 16.22 32.86
CA TYR A 71 15.31 16.77 31.90
C TYR A 71 15.93 16.96 30.52
N GLN A 72 17.12 17.56 30.43
CA GLN A 72 17.88 17.72 29.18
C GLN A 72 18.22 16.37 28.54
N ARG A 73 18.59 15.37 29.35
CA ARG A 73 18.81 14.01 28.88
C ARG A 73 17.52 13.38 28.34
N ALA A 74 16.38 13.63 28.98
CA ALA A 74 15.08 13.16 28.51
C ALA A 74 14.69 13.83 27.19
N LEU A 75 14.90 15.15 27.06
CA LEU A 75 14.67 15.90 25.82
C LEU A 75 15.50 15.36 24.67
N LYS A 76 16.81 15.14 24.88
CA LYS A 76 17.68 14.59 23.83
C LYS A 76 17.23 13.19 23.39
N LYS A 77 16.82 12.34 24.35
CA LYS A 77 16.29 11.01 24.03
C LYS A 77 14.98 11.09 23.26
N ASP A 78 14.06 11.94 23.69
CA ASP A 78 12.76 12.13 23.04
C ASP A 78 12.92 12.72 21.62
N PHE A 79 13.90 13.58 21.39
CA PHE A 79 14.24 14.08 20.05
C PHE A 79 14.66 12.96 19.09
N GLU A 80 15.58 12.08 19.49
CA GLU A 80 16.00 10.94 18.66
C GLU A 80 14.84 9.97 18.40
N LEU A 81 14.02 9.74 19.41
CA LEU A 81 12.80 8.95 19.29
C LEU A 81 11.80 9.56 18.30
N PHE A 82 11.62 10.88 18.36
CA PHE A 82 10.73 11.62 17.46
C PHE A 82 11.24 11.58 16.03
N LYS A 83 12.54 11.79 15.83
CA LYS A 83 13.19 11.69 14.53
C LYS A 83 12.97 10.32 13.88
N GLY A 84 13.13 9.23 14.65
CA GLY A 84 12.82 7.88 14.18
C GLY A 84 11.33 7.69 13.85
N ALA A 85 10.43 8.19 14.70
CA ALA A 85 8.99 8.13 14.45
C ALA A 85 8.57 8.92 13.20
N TYR A 86 9.17 10.09 12.98
CA TYR A 86 8.98 10.93 11.80
C TYR A 86 9.47 10.23 10.54
N GLY A 87 10.65 9.62 10.57
CA GLY A 87 11.17 8.82 9.45
C GLY A 87 10.27 7.63 9.09
N ARG A 88 9.71 6.92 10.08
CA ARG A 88 8.71 5.87 9.80
C ARG A 88 7.43 6.43 9.20
N LYS A 89 6.99 7.61 9.66
CA LYS A 89 5.81 8.27 9.13
C LYS A 89 5.99 8.71 7.67
N ILE A 90 7.19 9.17 7.28
CA ILE A 90 7.57 9.40 5.88
C ILE A 90 7.38 8.12 5.05
N LEU A 91 7.80 6.97 5.60
CA LEU A 91 7.63 5.66 4.97
C LEU A 91 6.19 5.09 5.12
N GLY A 92 5.21 5.91 5.49
CA GLY A 92 3.80 5.51 5.59
C GLY A 92 3.48 4.56 6.76
N GLU A 93 4.31 4.51 7.79
CA GLU A 93 4.12 3.63 8.94
C GLU A 93 4.03 4.42 10.25
N ASP A 94 3.04 4.07 11.08
CA ASP A 94 2.88 4.67 12.39
C ASP A 94 3.82 4.05 13.43
N SER A 95 4.25 4.88 14.38
CA SER A 95 5.15 4.47 15.46
C SER A 95 4.46 4.57 16.82
N GLU A 96 4.56 3.51 17.63
CA GLU A 96 4.01 3.44 18.99
C GLU A 96 4.99 3.93 20.06
N VAL A 97 5.75 4.98 19.74
CA VAL A 97 6.76 5.52 20.66
C VAL A 97 6.10 6.36 21.75
N SER A 98 6.56 6.17 22.99
CA SER A 98 6.16 6.98 24.15
C SER A 98 7.27 7.99 24.50
N TYR A 99 6.86 9.22 24.76
CA TYR A 99 7.77 10.33 25.07
C TYR A 99 7.69 10.67 26.56
N LYS A 100 8.83 11.07 27.15
CA LYS A 100 8.89 11.44 28.57
C LYS A 100 8.41 12.86 28.81
N THR A 101 8.79 13.77 27.92
CA THR A 101 8.54 15.21 28.01
C THR A 101 7.20 15.58 27.36
N ASP A 102 6.48 16.52 27.95
CA ASP A 102 5.12 16.83 27.52
C ASP A 102 5.06 17.46 26.12
N SER A 103 6.07 18.25 25.74
CA SER A 103 6.18 18.81 24.39
C SER A 103 6.24 17.73 23.32
N TYR A 104 7.08 16.69 23.51
CA TYR A 104 7.16 15.58 22.56
C TYR A 104 5.96 14.64 22.64
N LYS A 105 5.29 14.51 23.78
CA LYS A 105 3.99 13.82 23.84
C LYS A 105 2.96 14.51 22.95
N PHE A 106 2.91 15.84 22.95
CA PHE A 106 2.01 16.60 22.08
C PHE A 106 2.37 16.43 20.60
N ILE A 107 3.62 16.71 20.22
CA ILE A 107 4.05 16.65 18.80
C ILE A 107 3.97 15.21 18.29
N GLY A 108 4.32 14.21 19.10
CA GLY A 108 4.18 12.80 18.76
C GLY A 108 2.72 12.37 18.51
N LYS A 109 1.76 12.93 19.26
CA LYS A 109 0.32 12.72 18.99
C LYS A 109 -0.11 13.41 17.70
N ALA A 110 0.34 14.65 17.47
CA ALA A 110 0.05 15.38 16.24
C ALA A 110 0.62 14.66 15.00
N LEU A 111 1.83 14.09 15.09
CA LEU A 111 2.43 13.32 14.01
C LEU A 111 1.55 12.15 13.56
N LYS A 112 0.88 11.46 14.48
CA LYS A 112 -0.04 10.36 14.14
C LYS A 112 -1.24 10.83 13.31
N THR A 113 -1.72 12.04 13.54
CA THR A 113 -2.85 12.62 12.80
C THR A 113 -2.49 13.12 11.40
N LEU A 114 -1.21 13.33 11.12
CA LEU A 114 -0.75 13.77 9.81
C LEU A 114 -0.78 12.61 8.81
N LYS A 115 -1.13 12.94 7.56
CA LYS A 115 -0.92 12.09 6.39
C LYS A 115 -0.08 12.89 5.39
N PHE A 116 0.97 12.27 4.88
CA PHE A 116 1.80 12.86 3.85
C PHE A 116 1.30 12.34 2.51
N ASP A 117 0.62 13.19 1.74
CA ASP A 117 0.19 12.83 0.38
C ASP A 117 1.35 12.98 -0.62
N THR A 118 2.16 14.03 -0.45
CA THR A 118 3.42 14.24 -1.18
C THR A 118 4.43 14.90 -0.26
N LEU A 119 5.68 14.43 -0.32
CA LEU A 119 6.79 15.11 0.34
C LEU A 119 7.20 16.30 -0.54
N PRO A 120 7.37 17.50 0.02
CA PRO A 120 7.97 18.62 -0.70
C PRO A 120 9.33 18.22 -1.27
N GLN A 121 9.57 18.49 -2.56
CA GLN A 121 10.82 18.13 -3.27
C GLN A 121 12.09 18.78 -2.68
N ASP A 122 11.94 19.82 -1.84
CA ASP A 122 13.03 20.62 -1.30
C ASP A 122 13.01 20.72 0.23
N ILE A 123 12.64 19.65 0.95
CA ILE A 123 12.90 19.66 2.40
C ILE A 123 14.41 19.54 2.61
N ASP A 124 15.03 20.62 3.09
CA ASP A 124 16.39 20.59 3.63
C ASP A 124 16.40 19.82 4.95
N LEU A 125 16.37 18.50 4.84
CA LEU A 125 16.57 17.61 5.97
C LEU A 125 18.07 17.53 6.21
N GLU A 126 18.54 18.19 7.26
CA GLU A 126 19.93 18.08 7.75
C GLU A 126 20.31 16.62 8.04
N ASP A 127 19.32 15.76 8.30
CA ASP A 127 19.54 14.35 8.53
C ASP A 127 19.56 13.51 7.23
N GLU A 128 20.70 12.87 6.98
CA GLU A 128 20.93 12.02 5.81
C GLU A 128 19.92 10.86 5.71
N SER A 129 19.51 10.26 6.84
CA SER A 129 18.60 9.12 6.82
C SER A 129 17.18 9.54 6.43
N LEU A 130 16.70 10.68 6.93
CA LEU A 130 15.42 11.25 6.53
C LEU A 130 15.43 11.64 5.05
N LYS A 131 16.55 12.19 4.56
CA LYS A 131 16.72 12.53 3.14
C LYS A 131 16.65 11.29 2.26
N GLU A 132 17.32 10.20 2.66
CA GLU A 132 17.24 8.91 1.97
C GLU A 132 15.80 8.37 1.92
N PHE A 133 15.05 8.48 3.03
CA PHE A 133 13.65 8.05 3.06
C PHE A 133 12.79 8.87 2.08
N SER A 134 12.93 10.19 2.06
CA SER A 134 12.20 11.06 1.13
C SER A 134 12.50 10.71 -0.33
N GLN A 135 13.78 10.59 -0.68
CA GLN A 135 14.20 10.23 -2.03
C GLN A 135 13.68 8.87 -2.48
N ASN A 136 13.65 7.89 -1.59
CA ASN A 136 13.10 6.58 -1.90
C ASN A 136 11.59 6.65 -2.12
N VAL A 137 10.87 7.44 -1.33
CA VAL A 137 9.43 7.67 -1.55
C VAL A 137 9.20 8.34 -2.90
N GLU A 138 9.94 9.41 -3.23
CA GLU A 138 9.85 10.09 -4.52
C GLU A 138 10.10 9.17 -5.72
N LYS A 139 11.12 8.31 -5.64
CA LYS A 139 11.40 7.31 -6.69
C LYS A 139 10.26 6.32 -6.86
N VAL A 140 9.66 5.85 -5.75
CA VAL A 140 8.49 4.98 -5.80
C VAL A 140 7.28 5.70 -6.39
N GLU A 141 7.08 6.97 -6.05
CA GLU A 141 6.05 7.82 -6.64
C GLU A 141 6.26 8.03 -8.15
N ALA A 142 7.52 8.14 -8.60
CA ALA A 142 7.90 8.25 -10.00
C ALA A 142 7.80 6.95 -10.81
N GLY A 143 7.42 5.82 -10.17
CA GLY A 143 7.27 4.53 -10.84
C GLY A 143 8.54 3.66 -10.82
N GLU A 144 9.61 4.07 -10.14
CA GLU A 144 10.83 3.26 -10.03
C GLU A 144 10.67 2.10 -9.04
N VAL A 145 11.45 1.04 -9.27
CA VAL A 145 11.51 -0.13 -8.39
C VAL A 145 12.61 0.09 -7.34
N VAL A 146 12.20 0.34 -6.10
CA VAL A 146 13.11 0.61 -4.98
C VAL A 146 13.08 -0.54 -3.97
N GLU A 147 14.25 -0.94 -3.46
CA GLU A 147 14.34 -1.96 -2.42
C GLU A 147 14.09 -1.37 -1.01
N LEU A 148 12.87 -1.58 -0.50
CA LEU A 148 12.45 -1.12 0.83
C LEU A 148 12.58 -2.19 1.94
N LYS A 149 13.07 -3.41 1.62
CA LYS A 149 13.16 -4.53 2.59
C LYS A 149 13.97 -4.18 3.84
N LYS A 150 15.02 -3.37 3.69
CA LYS A 150 15.88 -2.89 4.79
C LYS A 150 15.10 -2.14 5.89
N TYR A 151 13.96 -1.55 5.56
CA TYR A 151 13.16 -0.75 6.48
C TYR A 151 12.14 -1.55 7.28
N LYS A 152 11.96 -2.86 6.98
CA LYS A 152 11.05 -3.76 7.71
C LYS A 152 9.62 -3.21 7.87
N LEU A 153 9.10 -2.63 6.80
CA LEU A 153 7.75 -2.07 6.74
C LEU A 153 6.69 -3.19 6.76
N SER A 154 5.52 -2.92 7.35
CA SER A 154 4.36 -3.82 7.32
C SER A 154 3.96 -4.23 5.89
N SER A 155 3.52 -5.47 5.69
CA SER A 155 3.00 -5.96 4.40
C SER A 155 1.78 -5.18 3.89
N THR A 156 1.03 -4.56 4.79
CA THR A 156 -0.14 -3.72 4.49
C THR A 156 0.22 -2.27 4.15
N ASN A 157 1.51 -1.92 4.16
CA ASN A 157 1.96 -0.56 3.90
C ASN A 157 1.67 -0.15 2.44
N PRO A 158 1.04 1.02 2.21
CA PRO A 158 0.74 1.52 0.86
C PRO A 158 1.95 1.62 -0.07
N LEU A 159 3.13 2.01 0.45
CA LEU A 159 4.36 2.09 -0.33
C LEU A 159 4.81 0.71 -0.80
N ILE A 160 4.64 -0.35 0.00
CA ILE A 160 4.96 -1.71 -0.45
C ILE A 160 4.02 -2.13 -1.58
N LYS A 161 2.71 -1.87 -1.46
CA LYS A 161 1.74 -2.16 -2.53
C LYS A 161 2.15 -1.42 -3.82
N LYS A 162 2.54 -0.15 -3.72
CA LYS A 162 3.01 0.66 -4.85
C LYS A 162 4.30 0.15 -5.48
N VAL A 163 5.31 -0.24 -4.68
CA VAL A 163 6.53 -0.87 -5.19
C VAL A 163 6.22 -2.17 -5.94
N LYS A 164 5.29 -2.99 -5.44
CA LYS A 164 4.85 -4.21 -6.15
C LYS A 164 4.23 -3.86 -7.50
N PHE A 165 3.40 -2.82 -7.60
CA PHE A 165 2.86 -2.32 -8.88
C PHE A 165 3.95 -1.81 -9.83
N ASN A 166 4.88 -0.98 -9.34
CA ASN A 166 5.99 -0.48 -10.16
C ASN A 166 6.81 -1.64 -10.74
N ARG A 167 7.10 -2.64 -9.90
CA ARG A 167 7.83 -3.84 -10.33
C ARG A 167 7.05 -4.66 -11.34
N LEU A 168 5.75 -4.81 -11.17
CA LEU A 168 4.88 -5.49 -12.13
C LEU A 168 4.87 -4.77 -13.49
N ASN A 169 4.90 -3.44 -13.50
CA ASN A 169 4.96 -2.64 -14.72
C ASN A 169 6.33 -2.72 -15.41
N ALA A 170 7.42 -2.80 -14.64
CA ALA A 170 8.77 -2.93 -15.17
C ALA A 170 9.09 -4.36 -15.67
N ASP A 171 8.57 -5.39 -14.99
CA ASP A 171 8.77 -6.80 -15.31
C ASP A 171 7.47 -7.59 -15.21
N ALA A 172 6.87 -7.89 -16.38
CA ALA A 172 5.64 -8.66 -16.45
C ALA A 172 5.76 -10.05 -15.80
N LYS A 173 6.95 -10.68 -15.80
CA LYS A 173 7.14 -12.02 -15.20
C LYS A 173 6.97 -12.01 -13.68
N TYR A 174 7.12 -10.85 -13.04
CA TYR A 174 6.86 -10.68 -11.62
C TYR A 174 5.40 -10.97 -11.23
N ALA A 175 4.46 -10.91 -12.19
CA ALA A 175 3.07 -11.31 -12.01
C ALA A 175 2.95 -12.70 -11.35
N SER A 176 3.72 -13.68 -11.83
CA SER A 176 3.73 -15.04 -11.29
C SER A 176 4.11 -15.13 -9.80
N THR A 177 4.91 -14.18 -9.30
CA THR A 177 5.29 -14.12 -7.89
C THR A 177 4.17 -13.52 -7.05
N ILE A 178 3.53 -12.46 -7.54
CA ILE A 178 2.38 -11.83 -6.88
C ILE A 178 1.23 -12.84 -6.76
N LEU A 179 0.92 -13.54 -7.85
CA LEU A 179 -0.21 -14.48 -7.92
C LEU A 179 -0.10 -15.66 -6.96
N LYS A 180 1.12 -16.07 -6.56
CA LYS A 180 1.32 -17.11 -5.53
C LYS A 180 0.93 -16.66 -4.12
N GLU A 181 0.97 -15.35 -3.87
CA GLU A 181 0.60 -14.74 -2.59
C GLU A 181 -0.86 -14.26 -2.57
N CYS A 182 -1.54 -14.26 -3.73
CA CYS A 182 -2.91 -13.80 -3.85
C CYS A 182 -3.88 -14.78 -3.18
N THR A 183 -4.58 -14.27 -2.18
CA THR A 183 -5.65 -14.99 -1.47
C THR A 183 -7.04 -14.51 -1.88
N ASP A 184 -7.12 -13.28 -2.41
CA ASP A 184 -8.34 -12.65 -2.92
C ASP A 184 -8.10 -12.14 -4.36
N GLU A 185 -8.91 -12.64 -5.30
CA GLU A 185 -8.88 -12.25 -6.70
C GLU A 185 -9.34 -10.80 -6.92
N CYS A 186 -10.09 -10.24 -5.96
CA CYS A 186 -10.62 -8.88 -6.02
C CYS A 186 -9.62 -7.80 -5.56
N ASP A 187 -8.45 -8.16 -5.03
CA ASP A 187 -7.44 -7.15 -4.70
C ASP A 187 -6.86 -6.54 -5.99
N ASP A 188 -6.78 -5.20 -6.05
CA ASP A 188 -6.33 -4.47 -7.24
C ASP A 188 -4.97 -4.95 -7.77
N LEU A 189 -4.04 -5.31 -6.87
CA LEU A 189 -2.71 -5.77 -7.27
C LEU A 189 -2.77 -7.20 -7.83
N CYS A 190 -3.61 -8.06 -7.25
CA CYS A 190 -3.84 -9.41 -7.75
C CYS A 190 -4.49 -9.40 -9.13
N PHE A 191 -5.52 -8.57 -9.34
CA PHE A 191 -6.16 -8.41 -10.64
C PHE A 191 -5.18 -7.85 -11.69
N ALA A 192 -4.44 -6.79 -11.37
CA ALA A 192 -3.44 -6.23 -12.27
C ALA A 192 -2.33 -7.25 -12.61
N ALA A 193 -1.87 -8.03 -11.63
CA ALA A 193 -0.92 -9.09 -11.87
C ALA A 193 -1.50 -10.19 -12.76
N TYR A 194 -2.77 -10.55 -12.57
CA TYR A 194 -3.44 -11.55 -13.40
C TYR A 194 -3.55 -11.08 -14.86
N MET A 195 -3.96 -9.83 -15.11
CA MET A 195 -4.02 -9.28 -16.46
C MET A 195 -2.65 -9.26 -17.16
N LYS A 196 -1.57 -8.93 -16.42
CA LYS A 196 -0.20 -9.04 -16.95
C LYS A 196 0.24 -10.49 -17.17
N PHE A 197 -0.21 -11.42 -16.33
CA PHE A 197 0.10 -12.84 -16.47
C PHE A 197 -0.55 -13.42 -17.73
N LEU A 198 -1.81 -13.07 -17.98
CA LEU A 198 -2.57 -13.46 -19.17
C LEU A 198 -1.90 -13.02 -20.47
N SER A 199 -1.09 -11.96 -20.45
CA SER A 199 -0.42 -11.46 -21.66
C SER A 199 0.78 -12.30 -22.11
N TYR A 200 1.24 -13.28 -21.32
CA TYR A 200 2.40 -14.10 -21.69
C TYR A 200 2.31 -15.58 -21.30
N ALA A 201 1.51 -15.95 -20.29
CA ALA A 201 1.44 -17.31 -19.78
C ALA A 201 0.77 -18.27 -20.76
N SER A 202 1.01 -19.58 -20.61
CA SER A 202 0.27 -20.59 -21.37
C SER A 202 -1.12 -20.83 -20.79
N PHE A 203 -2.03 -21.40 -21.59
CA PHE A 203 -3.38 -21.73 -21.11
C PHE A 203 -3.37 -22.69 -19.90
N ASP A 204 -2.48 -23.68 -19.90
CA ASP A 204 -2.32 -24.61 -18.76
C ASP A 204 -1.87 -23.91 -17.48
N GLU A 205 -1.00 -22.90 -17.60
CA GLU A 205 -0.55 -22.11 -16.45
C GLU A 205 -1.67 -21.23 -15.90
N ILE A 206 -2.46 -20.61 -16.79
CA ILE A 206 -3.63 -19.79 -16.43
C ILE A 206 -4.67 -20.66 -15.70
N LYS A 207 -4.98 -21.84 -16.25
CA LYS A 207 -5.98 -22.76 -15.69
C LYS A 207 -5.60 -23.25 -14.28
N LYS A 208 -4.30 -23.43 -14.00
CA LYS A 208 -3.81 -23.83 -12.67
C LYS A 208 -4.08 -22.81 -11.57
N LEU A 209 -4.26 -21.53 -11.91
CA LEU A 209 -4.58 -20.49 -10.92
C LEU A 209 -6.00 -20.62 -10.39
N GLY A 210 -6.92 -21.22 -11.17
CA GLY A 210 -8.30 -21.45 -10.75
C GLY A 210 -9.15 -20.18 -10.61
N PHE A 211 -8.67 -19.05 -11.11
CA PHE A 211 -9.39 -17.77 -11.04
C PHE A 211 -10.63 -17.80 -11.92
N LYS A 212 -11.69 -17.15 -11.45
CA LYS A 212 -12.94 -17.11 -12.21
C LYS A 212 -12.77 -16.23 -13.45
N PRO A 213 -13.06 -16.75 -14.66
CA PRO A 213 -12.95 -15.93 -15.86
C PRO A 213 -14.02 -14.83 -15.85
N THR A 214 -13.63 -13.69 -16.40
CA THR A 214 -14.50 -12.55 -16.70
C THR A 214 -14.48 -12.28 -18.19
N ARG A 215 -15.41 -11.45 -18.67
CA ARG A 215 -15.43 -11.00 -20.08
C ARG A 215 -14.10 -10.37 -20.50
N GLU A 216 -13.48 -9.57 -19.62
CA GLU A 216 -12.22 -8.88 -19.91
C GLU A 216 -11.05 -9.86 -20.03
N THR A 217 -10.95 -10.82 -19.11
CA THR A 217 -9.89 -11.83 -19.15
C THR A 217 -10.06 -12.77 -20.35
N PHE A 218 -11.31 -13.10 -20.71
CA PHE A 218 -11.61 -13.89 -21.90
C PHE A 218 -11.22 -13.15 -23.18
N ARG A 219 -11.55 -11.85 -23.29
CA ARG A 219 -11.15 -11.00 -24.42
C ARG A 219 -9.64 -11.04 -24.65
N LEU A 220 -8.86 -10.83 -23.59
CA LEU A 220 -7.40 -10.83 -23.69
C LEU A 220 -6.85 -12.21 -24.13
N MET A 221 -7.41 -13.31 -23.63
CA MET A 221 -7.04 -14.66 -24.09
C MET A 221 -7.40 -14.88 -25.56
N MET A 222 -8.57 -14.39 -26.00
CA MET A 222 -8.99 -14.48 -27.40
C MET A 222 -8.12 -13.65 -28.34
N GLU A 223 -7.75 -12.44 -27.95
CA GLU A 223 -6.81 -11.60 -28.71
C GLU A 223 -5.49 -12.34 -28.96
N ARG A 224 -4.92 -12.95 -27.91
CA ARG A 224 -3.72 -13.78 -28.04
C ARG A 224 -3.94 -15.04 -28.86
N TYR A 225 -5.09 -15.68 -28.72
CA TYR A 225 -5.43 -16.87 -29.48
C TYR A 225 -5.56 -16.56 -30.97
N LEU A 226 -6.06 -15.39 -31.35
CA LEU A 226 -6.26 -15.00 -32.73
C LEU A 226 -5.02 -14.39 -33.40
N ASP A 227 -4.03 -13.98 -32.61
CA ASP A 227 -2.75 -13.48 -33.11
C ASP A 227 -1.88 -14.63 -33.66
N GLU A 228 -1.56 -14.57 -34.95
CA GLU A 228 -0.73 -15.57 -35.63
C GLU A 228 0.74 -15.56 -35.14
N GLU A 229 1.21 -14.44 -34.58
CA GLU A 229 2.57 -14.33 -34.05
C GLU A 229 2.69 -14.81 -32.59
N ASP A 230 1.58 -14.88 -31.85
CA ASP A 230 1.55 -15.43 -30.49
C ASP A 230 1.52 -16.96 -30.53
N LYS A 231 2.16 -17.58 -29.53
CA LYS A 231 2.17 -19.04 -29.34
C LYS A 231 1.04 -19.51 -28.45
N PHE A 232 0.15 -18.61 -28.05
CA PHE A 232 -0.98 -18.91 -27.21
C PHE A 232 -1.97 -19.81 -27.94
N ASP A 233 -2.21 -20.98 -27.37
CA ASP A 233 -3.18 -21.94 -27.88
C ASP A 233 -4.02 -22.47 -26.73
N MET A 234 -5.28 -22.77 -27.03
CA MET A 234 -6.23 -23.34 -26.08
C MET A 234 -7.20 -24.29 -26.79
N PRO A 235 -7.64 -25.38 -26.12
CA PRO A 235 -8.62 -26.29 -26.68
C PRO A 235 -9.95 -25.60 -26.93
N LEU A 236 -10.66 -26.01 -28.00
CA LEU A 236 -11.99 -25.46 -28.33
C LEU A 236 -13.00 -25.70 -27.20
N GLU A 237 -12.93 -26.85 -26.54
CA GLU A 237 -13.78 -27.18 -25.39
C GLU A 237 -13.57 -26.19 -24.24
N SER A 238 -12.36 -25.66 -24.10
CA SER A 238 -12.07 -24.66 -23.07
C SER A 238 -12.70 -23.30 -23.39
N ILE A 239 -12.91 -22.97 -24.67
CA ILE A 239 -13.63 -21.74 -25.04
C ILE A 239 -15.08 -21.82 -24.55
N GLU A 240 -15.72 -22.98 -24.75
CA GLU A 240 -17.08 -23.24 -24.27
C GLU A 240 -17.18 -23.12 -22.75
N ASP A 241 -16.26 -23.76 -22.02
CA ASP A 241 -16.20 -23.74 -20.55
C ASP A 241 -16.04 -22.31 -20.00
N LEU A 242 -15.23 -21.47 -20.66
CA LEU A 242 -15.01 -20.09 -20.24
C LEU A 242 -16.28 -19.25 -20.44
N LEU A 243 -16.94 -19.37 -21.60
CA LEU A 243 -18.18 -18.65 -21.91
C LEU A 243 -19.29 -18.96 -20.89
N LEU A 244 -19.41 -20.23 -20.46
CA LEU A 244 -20.32 -20.64 -19.39
C LEU A 244 -20.01 -19.93 -18.07
N GLN A 245 -18.74 -19.95 -17.65
CA GLN A 245 -18.35 -19.47 -16.32
C GLN A 245 -18.59 -17.98 -16.11
N PHE A 246 -18.38 -17.15 -17.14
CA PHE A 246 -18.65 -15.72 -17.05
C PHE A 246 -20.08 -15.32 -17.48
N LYS A 247 -20.89 -16.28 -17.92
CA LYS A 247 -22.26 -16.07 -18.42
C LYS A 247 -22.29 -15.14 -19.63
N ALA A 248 -21.67 -15.59 -20.72
CA ALA A 248 -21.61 -14.87 -21.98
C ALA A 248 -23.01 -14.48 -22.49
N THR A 249 -23.10 -13.29 -23.07
CA THR A 249 -24.32 -12.75 -23.67
C THR A 249 -24.38 -13.08 -25.17
N ARG A 250 -25.55 -12.84 -25.79
CA ARG A 250 -25.72 -12.98 -27.25
C ARG A 250 -24.65 -12.26 -28.06
N ASP A 251 -24.30 -11.04 -27.63
CA ASP A 251 -23.28 -10.23 -28.28
C ASP A 251 -21.89 -10.85 -28.15
N ASP A 252 -21.56 -11.44 -26.99
CA ASP A 252 -20.27 -12.10 -26.78
C ASP A 252 -20.10 -13.33 -27.70
N TYR A 253 -21.16 -14.14 -27.87
CA TYR A 253 -21.14 -15.28 -28.81
C TYR A 253 -21.03 -14.83 -30.26
N LEU A 254 -21.76 -13.78 -30.65
CA LEU A 254 -21.74 -13.26 -32.01
C LEU A 254 -20.38 -12.61 -32.34
N GLU A 255 -19.78 -11.90 -31.39
CA GLU A 255 -18.44 -11.33 -31.49
C GLU A 255 -17.40 -12.45 -31.68
N LEU A 256 -17.46 -13.49 -30.84
CA LEU A 256 -16.61 -14.68 -30.97
C LEU A 256 -16.77 -15.34 -32.35
N ALA A 257 -18.00 -15.53 -32.83
CA ALA A 257 -18.26 -16.16 -34.13
C ALA A 257 -17.63 -15.38 -35.28
N TYR A 258 -17.66 -14.06 -35.19
CA TYR A 258 -17.05 -13.19 -36.19
C TYR A 258 -15.53 -13.27 -36.19
N GLU A 259 -14.90 -13.31 -35.02
CA GLU A 259 -13.45 -13.23 -34.87
C GLU A 259 -12.79 -14.58 -35.11
N ILE A 260 -13.34 -15.67 -34.56
CA ILE A 260 -12.71 -17.00 -34.59
C ILE A 260 -12.69 -17.62 -35.99
N LYS A 261 -13.51 -17.12 -36.92
CA LYS A 261 -13.52 -17.55 -38.34
C LYS A 261 -12.17 -17.34 -39.02
N ALA A 262 -11.35 -16.41 -38.53
CA ALA A 262 -10.01 -16.19 -39.07
C ALA A 262 -9.05 -17.36 -38.79
N LYS A 263 -9.30 -18.10 -37.70
CA LYS A 263 -8.43 -19.18 -37.21
C LYS A 263 -8.98 -20.58 -37.48
N LEU A 264 -10.31 -20.75 -37.48
CA LEU A 264 -10.93 -22.05 -37.68
C LEU A 264 -11.30 -22.31 -39.14
N ASN A 265 -11.19 -23.58 -39.55
CA ASN A 265 -11.75 -24.02 -40.82
C ASN A 265 -13.30 -24.10 -40.73
N PRO A 266 -14.01 -24.11 -41.88
CA PRO A 266 -15.47 -24.11 -41.91
C PRO A 266 -16.14 -25.19 -41.07
N ASP A 267 -15.61 -26.42 -41.09
CA ASP A 267 -16.21 -27.56 -40.38
C ASP A 267 -16.07 -27.41 -38.85
N ALA A 268 -14.88 -27.02 -38.37
CA ALA A 268 -14.64 -26.80 -36.94
C ALA A 268 -15.41 -25.58 -36.42
N TRP A 269 -15.51 -24.52 -37.24
CA TRP A 269 -16.27 -23.33 -36.91
C TRP A 269 -17.76 -23.65 -36.77
N MET A 270 -18.34 -24.38 -37.72
CA MET A 270 -19.72 -24.85 -37.63
C MET A 270 -19.94 -25.76 -36.41
N ALA A 271 -19.07 -26.76 -36.21
CA ALA A 271 -19.22 -27.72 -35.12
C ALA A 271 -19.21 -27.06 -33.73
N LEU A 272 -18.34 -26.05 -33.53
CA LEU A 272 -18.29 -25.28 -32.29
C LEU A 272 -19.63 -24.59 -32.02
N PHE A 273 -20.15 -23.84 -32.99
CA PHE A 273 -21.39 -23.08 -32.79
C PHE A 273 -22.65 -23.95 -32.78
N GLU A 274 -22.66 -25.08 -33.50
CA GLU A 274 -23.72 -26.08 -33.41
C GLU A 274 -23.76 -26.71 -32.02
N LYS A 275 -22.60 -27.00 -31.42
CA LYS A 275 -22.51 -27.53 -30.06
C LYS A 275 -22.95 -26.51 -29.01
N LEU A 276 -22.51 -25.26 -29.12
CA LEU A 276 -22.93 -24.15 -28.25
C LEU A 276 -24.45 -23.93 -28.31
N TYR A 277 -25.03 -23.94 -29.52
CA TYR A 277 -26.47 -23.80 -29.72
C TYR A 277 -27.28 -24.97 -29.13
N ASN A 278 -26.77 -26.20 -29.20
CA ASN A 278 -27.45 -27.37 -28.66
C ASN A 278 -27.24 -27.56 -27.14
N SER A 279 -26.44 -26.70 -26.50
CA SER A 279 -26.26 -26.69 -25.05
C SER A 279 -27.52 -26.17 -24.35
N GLN A 280 -28.04 -26.93 -23.37
CA GLN A 280 -29.26 -26.54 -22.63
C GLN A 280 -29.12 -25.19 -21.90
N GLU A 281 -27.90 -24.84 -21.48
CA GLU A 281 -27.64 -23.61 -20.72
C GLU A 281 -27.43 -22.37 -21.60
N GLN A 282 -27.07 -22.56 -22.88
CA GLN A 282 -26.61 -21.47 -23.77
C GLN A 282 -27.41 -21.34 -25.06
N HIS A 283 -28.41 -22.19 -25.26
CA HIS A 283 -29.18 -22.27 -26.51
C HIS A 283 -29.65 -20.90 -26.99
N ALA A 284 -30.29 -20.12 -26.10
CA ALA A 284 -30.87 -18.83 -26.44
C ALA A 284 -29.81 -17.73 -26.67
N GLU A 285 -28.66 -17.83 -26.01
CA GLU A 285 -27.56 -16.88 -26.12
C GLU A 285 -26.67 -17.17 -27.34
N ALA A 286 -26.48 -18.44 -27.70
CA ALA A 286 -25.64 -18.87 -28.82
C ALA A 286 -26.39 -18.90 -30.17
N ALA A 287 -27.73 -18.83 -30.17
CA ALA A 287 -28.55 -18.95 -31.38
C ALA A 287 -28.19 -17.94 -32.48
N ASP A 288 -28.04 -16.66 -32.14
CA ASP A 288 -27.68 -15.63 -33.12
C ASP A 288 -26.30 -15.89 -33.73
N ALA A 289 -25.35 -16.34 -32.92
CA ALA A 289 -24.02 -16.70 -33.38
C ALA A 289 -24.05 -17.91 -34.32
N TYR A 290 -24.82 -18.95 -33.99
CA TYR A 290 -24.96 -20.14 -34.84
C TYR A 290 -25.66 -19.83 -36.17
N LEU A 291 -26.75 -19.05 -36.15
CA LEU A 291 -27.44 -18.60 -37.36
C LEU A 291 -26.51 -17.77 -38.26
N TYR A 292 -25.65 -16.93 -37.66
CA TYR A 292 -24.62 -16.20 -38.40
C TYR A 292 -23.61 -17.14 -39.06
N VAL A 293 -23.09 -18.14 -38.34
CA VAL A 293 -22.17 -19.14 -38.92
C VAL A 293 -22.82 -19.88 -40.08
N LEU A 294 -24.06 -20.37 -39.91
CA LEU A 294 -24.79 -21.04 -40.98
C LEU A 294 -24.99 -20.14 -42.20
N TYR A 295 -25.28 -18.85 -41.99
CA TYR A 295 -25.45 -17.88 -43.06
C TYR A 295 -24.17 -17.68 -43.86
N GLU A 296 -23.04 -17.48 -43.18
CA GLU A 296 -21.72 -17.31 -43.82
C GLU A 296 -21.29 -18.57 -44.58
N LEU A 297 -21.61 -19.75 -44.05
CA LEU A 297 -21.37 -21.05 -44.70
C LEU A 297 -22.42 -21.42 -45.75
N GLN A 298 -23.38 -20.53 -46.04
CA GLN A 298 -24.45 -20.73 -47.02
C GLN A 298 -25.34 -21.95 -46.76
N MET A 299 -25.49 -22.36 -45.49
CA MET A 299 -26.32 -23.48 -45.06
C MET A 299 -27.79 -23.08 -44.87
N ILE A 300 -28.40 -22.57 -45.93
CA ILE A 300 -29.69 -21.88 -45.87
C ILE A 300 -30.84 -22.78 -45.47
N ASP A 301 -30.81 -24.03 -45.91
CA ASP A 301 -31.87 -24.98 -45.59
C ASP A 301 -31.94 -25.20 -44.07
N LYS A 302 -30.79 -25.31 -43.38
CA LYS A 302 -30.72 -25.37 -41.91
C LYS A 302 -31.22 -24.07 -41.26
N ILE A 303 -30.88 -22.91 -41.81
CA ILE A 303 -31.36 -21.62 -41.27
C ILE A 303 -32.87 -21.55 -41.36
N ARG A 304 -33.47 -21.91 -42.50
CA ARG A 304 -34.93 -21.92 -42.69
C ARG A 304 -35.60 -22.87 -41.72
N GLU A 305 -35.06 -24.06 -41.53
CA GLU A 305 -35.56 -25.02 -40.53
C GLU A 305 -35.59 -24.42 -39.11
N ILE A 306 -34.55 -23.70 -38.69
CA ILE A 306 -34.52 -23.06 -37.38
C ILE A 306 -35.53 -21.90 -37.30
N LEU A 307 -35.60 -21.06 -38.34
CA LEU A 307 -36.47 -19.89 -38.36
C LEU A 307 -37.96 -20.24 -38.48
N ASP A 308 -38.31 -21.28 -39.24
CA ASP A 308 -39.69 -21.74 -39.40
C ASP A 308 -40.24 -22.34 -38.11
N ASN A 309 -39.36 -22.88 -37.26
CA ASN A 309 -39.69 -23.39 -35.92
C ASN A 309 -39.59 -22.32 -34.81
N SER A 310 -39.26 -21.07 -35.15
CA SER A 310 -39.12 -19.96 -34.19
C SER A 310 -40.41 -19.15 -34.04
N GLU A 311 -40.58 -18.48 -32.89
CA GLU A 311 -41.74 -17.61 -32.69
C GLU A 311 -41.70 -16.36 -33.60
N GLU A 312 -42.86 -15.72 -33.84
CA GLU A 312 -42.99 -14.58 -34.77
C GLU A 312 -42.02 -13.42 -34.46
N GLY A 313 -41.73 -13.19 -33.18
CA GLY A 313 -40.82 -12.14 -32.70
C GLY A 313 -39.34 -12.54 -32.62
N GLU A 314 -38.99 -13.81 -32.85
CA GLU A 314 -37.61 -14.28 -32.74
C GLU A 314 -36.84 -14.13 -34.06
N TYR A 315 -35.53 -13.92 -33.93
CA TYR A 315 -34.56 -13.86 -35.03
C TYR A 315 -34.95 -12.92 -36.19
N VAL A 316 -35.65 -11.80 -35.89
CA VAL A 316 -36.14 -10.84 -36.89
C VAL A 316 -35.02 -10.35 -37.82
N LYS A 317 -33.82 -10.14 -37.28
CA LYS A 317 -32.63 -9.75 -38.06
C LYS A 317 -32.26 -10.82 -39.10
N PHE A 318 -32.27 -12.09 -38.73
CA PHE A 318 -31.98 -13.21 -39.65
C PHE A 318 -33.09 -13.44 -40.67
N LYS A 319 -34.36 -13.33 -40.26
CA LYS A 319 -35.52 -13.34 -41.18
C LYS A 319 -35.39 -12.24 -42.23
N THR A 320 -34.97 -11.04 -41.82
CA THR A 320 -34.72 -9.91 -42.72
C THR A 320 -33.55 -10.16 -43.67
N LEU A 321 -32.43 -10.72 -43.17
CA LEU A 321 -31.27 -11.07 -44.01
C LEU A 321 -31.65 -12.09 -45.10
N LEU A 322 -32.38 -13.15 -44.74
CA LEU A 322 -32.85 -14.13 -45.73
C LEU A 322 -33.79 -13.50 -46.75
N PHE A 323 -34.73 -12.67 -46.32
CA PHE A 323 -35.64 -11.96 -47.23
C PHE A 323 -34.87 -11.11 -48.25
N LEU A 324 -33.89 -10.32 -47.79
CA LEU A 324 -33.06 -9.48 -48.66
C LEU A 324 -32.30 -10.33 -49.67
N ARG A 325 -31.71 -11.44 -49.21
CA ARG A 325 -30.96 -12.38 -50.04
C ARG A 325 -31.83 -13.04 -51.10
N ASP A 326 -33.02 -13.51 -50.74
CA ASP A 326 -33.98 -14.16 -51.64
C ASP A 326 -34.51 -13.18 -52.72
N HIS A 327 -34.46 -11.87 -52.45
CA HIS A 327 -34.75 -10.79 -53.41
C HIS A 327 -33.50 -10.26 -54.14
N GLY A 328 -32.38 -10.99 -54.08
CA GLY A 328 -31.15 -10.66 -54.80
C GLY A 328 -30.37 -9.46 -54.23
N LYS A 329 -30.65 -9.05 -52.99
CA LYS A 329 -29.90 -7.99 -52.30
C LYS A 329 -28.82 -8.62 -51.41
N ASN A 330 -27.56 -8.46 -51.80
CA ASN A 330 -26.43 -8.88 -50.98
C ASN A 330 -26.10 -7.81 -49.94
N VAL A 331 -26.19 -8.20 -48.66
CA VAL A 331 -25.80 -7.38 -47.52
C VAL A 331 -24.69 -8.07 -46.76
N ASN A 332 -23.71 -7.31 -46.27
CA ASN A 332 -22.70 -7.86 -45.38
C ASN A 332 -23.37 -8.23 -44.05
N SER A 333 -23.49 -9.52 -43.80
CA SER A 333 -24.11 -10.14 -42.63
C SER A 333 -23.52 -9.61 -41.32
N GLY A 334 -22.19 -9.53 -41.21
CA GLY A 334 -21.49 -9.06 -40.01
C GLY A 334 -21.79 -7.59 -39.70
N LEU A 335 -21.78 -6.72 -40.70
CA LEU A 335 -22.15 -5.31 -40.54
C LEU A 335 -23.62 -5.13 -40.19
N PHE A 336 -24.50 -5.91 -40.83
CA PHE A 336 -25.94 -5.84 -40.58
C PHE A 336 -26.27 -6.27 -39.15
N LEU A 337 -25.67 -7.35 -38.65
CA LEU A 337 -26.01 -7.90 -37.34
C LEU A 337 -25.42 -7.07 -36.18
N ARG A 338 -24.23 -6.45 -36.35
CA ARG A 338 -23.57 -5.65 -35.31
C ARG A 338 -24.13 -4.24 -35.09
N PHE A 339 -24.71 -3.62 -36.12
CA PHE A 339 -25.11 -2.20 -36.09
C PHE A 339 -26.62 -1.96 -36.25
N SER A 340 -27.45 -3.00 -36.19
CA SER A 340 -28.92 -2.93 -36.33
C SER A 340 -29.67 -2.97 -35.01
#